data_AF-A0A157ZN07-F1
#
_entry.id   AF-A0A157ZN07-F1
#
_cell.length_a   1.000
_cell.length_b   1.000
_cell.length_c   1.000
_cell.angle_alpha   90.00
_cell.angle_beta   90.00
_cell.angle_gamma   90.00
#
_symmetry.space_group_name_H-M   'P 1'
#
loop_
_entity.id
_entity.type
_entity.pdbx_description
1 polymer ?
#
loop_
_entity_poly.entity_id
_entity_poly.type
_entity_poly.pdbx_seq_one_letter_code
_entity_poly.pdbx_strand_id
1 'polypeptide(L)'
;MTETPDSSDAGDPDETRSIAVDLARCDKLIAHAVRTGVPLRDADIAAVSAARRAHEAGAVHARTRRALHAAMNRIACDARYPNPRIAADVDRCGDLVSYAAHAGKTLPESDIACLSVARAAQFELAWNAMTEALFYGGMGRIARAVSPITAETAGEEARIGARKAIKVYARASYLLAFVVVSLSCLLFMVDQISGDVTKVVAQNDAAALNMHNLLQAYRQDILEAKDKGEGAVAQLQNSQPALEIKQLLQQFATNNRQLYADVKRTEKIRWLLFMGGKESPYKPRCATSGRHAGKRGELRADLAMPLLPIDATQETDSMADDRPATVDWACDADTRRHALEVDLPLLETGPKTETIGGRKVQVWRPEEAVDQGFQKMAVYQDIRAMAVNDRDVMLGFVGAVTSFLLPVLYAWLGACAAILRQLNADTSASLFDPEHSKVANRAHITAAVIVGISIGLFSKVLHEGVEFSPLAVAFVAGYASDKFFAFIDRLVTTVFPARPHLRAETAPPVTTKKTHSRVEAARAAQ
;
A
#
# COMPACT_ATOMS: atom_id res chain seq x y z
N MET A 1 49.06 54.41 21.47
CA MET A 1 48.90 54.32 20.00
C MET A 1 47.44 53.96 19.77
N THR A 2 46.50 54.91 19.87
CA THR A 2 45.97 55.73 18.75
C THR A 2 45.62 54.86 17.54
N GLU A 3 44.46 54.22 17.60
CA GLU A 3 43.76 53.74 16.40
C GLU A 3 43.36 54.97 15.57
N THR A 4 43.94 55.07 14.38
CA THR A 4 43.59 56.04 13.36
C THR A 4 42.25 55.66 12.72
N PRO A 5 41.30 56.60 12.54
CA PRO A 5 40.09 56.33 11.79
C PRO A 5 40.43 56.27 10.30
N ASP A 6 40.06 55.16 9.67
CA ASP A 6 40.10 54.99 8.21
C ASP A 6 39.19 56.03 7.56
N SER A 7 39.80 57.10 7.05
CA SER A 7 39.15 58.16 6.30
C SER A 7 39.33 57.90 4.80
N SER A 8 38.54 56.98 4.23
CA SER A 8 38.33 56.95 2.78
C SER A 8 37.08 56.15 2.39
N ASP A 9 35.91 56.55 2.89
CA ASP A 9 34.63 56.13 2.30
C ASP A 9 33.99 57.36 1.65
N ALA A 10 34.69 57.92 0.65
CA ALA A 10 34.12 58.92 -0.24
C ALA A 10 33.16 58.16 -1.15
N GLY A 11 31.91 58.04 -0.69
CA GLY A 11 30.85 57.30 -1.36
C GLY A 11 30.73 57.69 -2.83
N ASP A 12 30.61 56.65 -3.66
CA ASP A 12 30.38 56.76 -5.09
C ASP A 12 29.19 57.71 -5.36
N PRO A 13 29.34 58.77 -6.17
CA PRO A 13 28.27 59.72 -6.45
C PRO A 13 26.98 59.05 -6.98
N ASP A 14 27.10 57.87 -7.60
CA ASP A 14 25.95 57.10 -8.08
C ASP A 14 25.14 56.47 -6.93
N GLU A 15 25.80 56.11 -5.82
CA GLU A 15 25.13 55.60 -4.61
C GLU A 15 24.33 56.68 -3.87
N THR A 16 24.86 57.91 -3.80
CA THR A 16 24.14 59.03 -3.19
C THR A 16 22.87 59.40 -3.95
N ARG A 17 22.88 59.24 -5.29
CA ARG A 17 21.71 59.48 -6.15
C ARG A 17 20.62 58.43 -5.92
N SER A 18 21.00 57.17 -5.65
CA SER A 18 20.07 56.08 -5.35
C SER A 18 19.29 56.30 -4.04
N ILE A 19 19.96 56.74 -2.97
CA ILE A 19 19.32 56.99 -1.66
C ILE A 19 18.30 58.13 -1.73
N ALA A 20 18.59 59.19 -2.48
CA ALA A 20 17.67 60.31 -2.65
C ALA A 20 16.36 59.88 -3.33
N VAL A 21 16.44 58.98 -4.32
CA VAL A 21 15.27 58.39 -4.99
C VAL A 21 14.44 57.55 -4.03
N ASP A 22 15.09 56.72 -3.21
CA ASP A 22 14.42 55.88 -2.22
C ASP A 22 13.74 56.67 -1.11
N LEU A 23 14.37 57.76 -0.64
CA LEU A 23 13.76 58.67 0.33
C LEU A 23 12.51 59.36 -0.26
N ALA A 24 12.61 59.86 -1.50
CA ALA A 24 11.47 60.46 -2.20
C ALA A 24 10.32 59.45 -2.41
N ARG A 25 10.65 58.18 -2.61
CA ARG A 25 9.65 57.09 -2.69
C ARG A 25 8.99 56.82 -1.34
N CYS A 26 9.77 56.76 -0.26
CA CYS A 26 9.24 56.60 1.11
C CYS A 26 8.31 57.75 1.48
N ASP A 27 8.66 58.99 1.14
CA ASP A 27 7.81 60.15 1.41
C ASP A 27 6.45 60.07 0.72
N LYS A 28 6.44 59.65 -0.55
CA LYS A 28 5.19 59.45 -1.29
C LYS A 28 4.32 58.38 -0.63
N LEU A 29 4.91 57.29 -0.15
CA LEU A 29 4.19 56.22 0.55
C LEU A 29 3.67 56.67 1.92
N ILE A 30 4.47 57.41 2.69
CA ILE A 30 4.08 57.96 3.99
C ILE A 30 2.95 58.98 3.80
N ALA A 31 3.09 59.92 2.86
CA ALA A 31 2.07 60.91 2.55
C ALA A 31 0.77 60.26 2.02
N HIS A 32 0.88 59.13 1.31
CA HIS A 32 -0.28 58.34 0.92
C HIS A 32 -0.95 57.69 2.13
N ALA A 33 -0.20 56.99 2.99
CA ALA A 33 -0.71 56.35 4.20
C ALA A 33 -1.41 57.35 5.15
N VAL A 34 -0.85 58.54 5.31
CA VAL A 34 -1.46 59.61 6.11
C VAL A 34 -2.78 60.08 5.51
N ARG A 35 -2.85 60.25 4.18
CA ARG A 35 -4.10 60.64 3.49
C ARG A 35 -5.18 59.56 3.57
N THR A 36 -4.80 58.30 3.57
CA THR A 36 -5.72 57.15 3.63
C THR A 36 -6.01 56.69 5.06
N GLY A 37 -5.41 57.31 6.08
CA GLY A 37 -5.60 56.94 7.48
C GLY A 37 -4.99 55.60 7.87
N VAL A 38 -4.03 55.10 7.09
CA VAL A 38 -3.31 53.85 7.38
C VAL A 38 -2.29 54.11 8.50
N PRO A 39 -2.36 53.40 9.63
CA PRO A 39 -1.41 53.57 10.71
C PRO A 39 -0.04 52.99 10.29
N LEU A 40 0.98 53.85 10.27
CA LEU A 40 2.37 53.44 10.07
C LEU A 40 3.08 53.28 11.42
N ARG A 41 4.05 52.38 11.49
CA ARG A 41 4.85 52.17 12.69
C ARG A 41 5.79 53.36 12.92
N ASP A 42 5.80 53.91 14.12
CA ASP A 42 6.69 55.01 14.50
C ASP A 42 8.17 54.68 14.26
N ALA A 43 8.56 53.42 14.45
CA ALA A 43 9.93 52.94 14.19
C ALA A 43 10.33 53.05 12.71
N ASP A 44 9.40 52.83 11.78
CA ASP A 44 9.67 52.91 10.35
C ASP A 44 9.73 54.36 9.87
N ILE A 45 8.86 55.23 10.40
CA ILE A 45 8.94 56.70 10.18
C ILE A 45 10.26 57.24 10.76
N ALA A 46 10.65 56.78 11.96
CA ALA A 46 11.90 57.17 12.60
C ALA A 46 13.11 56.75 11.75
N ALA A 47 13.11 55.53 11.20
CA ALA A 47 14.17 55.04 10.32
C ALA A 47 14.30 55.87 9.03
N VAL A 48 13.18 56.23 8.38
CA VAL A 48 13.19 57.12 7.20
C VAL A 48 13.70 58.52 7.58
N SER A 49 13.26 59.08 8.70
CA SER A 49 13.74 60.39 9.18
C SER A 49 15.23 60.39 9.53
N ALA A 50 15.74 59.31 10.10
CA ALA A 50 17.15 59.14 10.44
C ALA A 50 18.01 59.01 9.17
N ALA A 51 17.51 58.27 8.17
CA ALA A 51 18.16 58.18 6.87
C ALA A 51 18.20 59.52 6.12
N ARG A 52 17.13 60.32 6.20
CA ARG A 52 17.12 61.69 5.67
C ARG A 52 18.18 62.57 6.31
N ARG A 53 18.23 62.64 7.65
CA ARG A 53 19.24 63.44 8.38
C ARG A 53 20.66 63.00 8.04
N ALA A 54 20.89 61.69 7.92
CA ALA A 54 22.19 61.13 7.53
C ALA A 54 22.57 61.51 6.08
N HIS A 55 21.59 61.54 5.17
CA HIS A 55 21.80 61.96 3.78
C HIS A 55 22.10 63.47 3.67
N GLU A 56 21.37 64.32 4.39
CA GLU A 56 21.61 65.76 4.46
C GLU A 56 22.98 66.10 5.08
N ALA A 57 23.44 65.30 6.05
CA ALA A 57 24.75 65.44 6.66
C ALA A 57 25.90 64.83 5.84
N GLY A 58 25.63 64.21 4.68
CA GLY A 58 26.63 63.54 3.85
C GLY A 58 27.24 62.28 4.47
N ALA A 59 26.63 61.72 5.53
CA ALA A 59 27.18 60.63 6.34
C ALA A 59 26.25 59.40 6.34
N VAL A 60 25.93 58.86 5.16
CA VAL A 60 25.06 57.68 5.05
C VAL A 60 25.85 56.40 5.28
N HIS A 61 25.68 55.80 6.45
CA HIS A 61 26.32 54.53 6.81
C HIS A 61 25.52 53.34 6.26
N ALA A 62 26.20 52.21 6.01
CA ALA A 62 25.57 50.96 5.55
C ALA A 62 24.43 50.47 6.48
N ARG A 63 24.55 50.71 7.79
CA ARG A 63 23.51 50.37 8.78
C ARG A 63 22.23 51.19 8.56
N THR A 64 22.37 52.49 8.30
CA THR A 64 21.26 53.40 8.03
C THR A 64 20.56 53.03 6.72
N ARG A 65 21.33 52.65 5.69
CA ARG A 65 20.82 52.16 4.42
C ARG A 65 19.99 50.88 4.56
N ARG A 66 20.50 49.87 5.29
CA ARG A 66 19.75 48.64 5.58
C ARG A 66 18.46 48.92 6.36
N ALA A 67 18.52 49.82 7.34
CA ALA A 67 17.34 50.24 8.11
C ALA A 67 16.30 50.95 7.22
N LEU A 68 16.75 51.83 6.32
CA LEU A 68 15.90 52.51 5.35
C LEU A 68 15.21 51.50 4.41
N HIS A 69 15.94 50.57 3.80
CA HIS A 69 15.32 49.58 2.91
C HIS A 69 14.34 48.66 3.65
N ALA A 70 14.68 48.25 4.88
CA ALA A 70 13.78 47.44 5.70
C ALA A 70 12.50 48.21 6.06
N ALA A 71 12.61 49.48 6.42
CA ALA A 71 11.48 50.37 6.69
C ALA A 71 10.69 50.64 5.40
N MET A 72 11.34 50.89 4.27
CA MET A 72 10.71 51.10 2.97
C MET A 72 9.88 49.89 2.55
N ASN A 73 10.39 48.67 2.72
CA ASN A 73 9.62 47.45 2.42
C ASN A 73 8.39 47.32 3.34
N ARG A 74 8.53 47.59 4.64
CA ARG A 74 7.40 47.53 5.59
C ARG A 74 6.37 48.63 5.32
N ILE A 75 6.80 49.87 5.13
CA ILE A 75 5.93 50.99 4.75
C ILE A 75 5.26 50.69 3.40
N ALA A 76 5.97 50.13 2.42
CA ALA A 76 5.36 49.73 1.15
C ALA A 76 4.33 48.61 1.32
N CYS A 77 4.48 47.70 2.27
CA CYS A 77 3.47 46.70 2.60
C CYS A 77 2.28 47.31 3.35
N ASP A 78 2.54 48.16 4.33
CA ASP A 78 1.52 48.76 5.21
C ASP A 78 0.72 49.84 4.45
N ALA A 79 1.39 50.71 3.69
CA ALA A 79 0.81 51.78 2.88
C ALA A 79 0.23 51.32 1.53
N ARG A 80 0.36 50.03 1.16
CA ARG A 80 -0.34 49.46 0.01
C ARG A 80 -1.82 49.36 0.35
N TYR A 81 -2.54 50.44 0.05
CA TYR A 81 -3.98 50.41 -0.15
C TYR A 81 -4.23 50.12 -1.65
N PRO A 82 -5.09 49.14 -1.99
CA PRO A 82 -6.04 48.46 -1.12
C PRO A 82 -5.46 47.26 -0.35
N ASN A 83 -6.21 46.78 0.65
CA ASN A 83 -5.91 45.59 1.48
C ASN A 83 -5.32 44.44 0.62
N PRO A 84 -4.31 43.69 1.10
CA PRO A 84 -3.75 42.52 0.39
C PRO A 84 -4.79 41.59 -0.24
N ARG A 85 -5.95 41.43 0.41
CA ARG A 85 -7.07 40.65 -0.12
C ARG A 85 -7.69 41.26 -1.38
N ILE A 86 -7.88 42.57 -1.41
CA ILE A 86 -8.45 43.27 -2.57
C ILE A 86 -7.46 43.22 -3.74
N ALA A 87 -6.16 43.36 -3.48
CA ALA A 87 -5.14 43.17 -4.51
C ALA A 87 -5.22 41.77 -5.12
N ALA A 88 -5.34 40.73 -4.29
CA ALA A 88 -5.54 39.36 -4.76
C ALA A 88 -6.86 39.18 -5.54
N ASP A 89 -7.94 39.87 -5.12
CA ASP A 89 -9.22 39.84 -5.83
C ASP A 89 -9.13 40.51 -7.22
N VAL A 90 -8.35 41.58 -7.36
CA VAL A 90 -8.08 42.25 -8.66
C VAL A 90 -7.34 41.32 -9.61
N ASP A 91 -6.33 40.59 -9.12
CA ASP A 91 -5.60 39.60 -9.91
C ASP A 91 -6.51 38.44 -10.33
N ARG A 92 -7.26 37.88 -9.38
CA ARG A 92 -8.30 36.85 -9.59
C ARG A 92 -9.36 37.27 -10.63
N CYS A 93 -9.81 38.52 -10.58
CA CYS A 93 -10.74 39.05 -11.57
C CYS A 93 -10.09 39.16 -12.96
N GLY A 94 -8.79 39.46 -13.03
CA GLY A 94 -7.99 39.40 -14.25
C GLY A 94 -7.99 38.00 -14.87
N ASP A 95 -7.77 36.97 -14.06
CA ASP A 95 -7.79 35.57 -14.53
C ASP A 95 -9.15 35.17 -15.13
N LEU A 96 -10.25 35.64 -14.52
CA LEU A 96 -11.60 35.43 -15.05
C LEU A 96 -11.83 36.11 -16.41
N VAL A 97 -11.35 37.35 -16.57
CA VAL A 97 -11.46 38.07 -17.84
C VAL A 97 -10.62 37.39 -18.92
N SER A 98 -9.39 37.00 -18.59
CA SER A 98 -8.54 36.23 -19.49
C SER A 98 -9.20 34.91 -19.88
N TYR A 99 -9.78 34.17 -18.92
CA TYR A 99 -10.51 32.95 -19.22
C TYR A 99 -11.70 33.21 -20.16
N ALA A 100 -12.53 34.22 -19.87
CA ALA A 100 -13.68 34.57 -20.70
C ALA A 100 -13.30 34.85 -22.15
N ALA A 101 -12.21 35.59 -22.35
CA ALA A 101 -11.68 35.89 -23.68
C ALA A 101 -11.25 34.62 -24.44
N HIS A 102 -10.50 33.72 -23.80
CA HIS A 102 -10.09 32.45 -24.43
C HIS A 102 -11.27 31.49 -24.67
N ALA A 103 -12.28 31.52 -23.80
CA ALA A 103 -13.49 30.71 -23.94
C ALA A 103 -14.51 31.29 -24.95
N GLY A 104 -14.22 32.44 -25.55
CA GLY A 104 -15.13 33.13 -26.47
C GLY A 104 -16.39 33.68 -25.81
N LYS A 105 -16.41 33.84 -24.48
CA LYS A 105 -17.52 34.45 -23.75
C LYS A 105 -17.45 35.97 -23.91
N THR A 106 -18.55 36.57 -24.37
CA THR A 106 -18.64 38.02 -24.49
C THR A 106 -18.82 38.66 -23.11
N LEU A 107 -17.88 39.51 -22.73
CA LEU A 107 -17.97 40.35 -21.53
C LEU A 107 -18.30 41.78 -21.97
N PRO A 108 -19.19 42.49 -21.26
CA PRO A 108 -19.49 43.88 -21.57
C PRO A 108 -18.26 44.75 -21.27
N GLU A 109 -17.97 45.69 -22.17
CA GLU A 109 -16.81 46.59 -22.06
C GLU A 109 -16.82 47.39 -20.75
N SER A 110 -18.00 47.74 -20.23
CA SER A 110 -18.17 48.43 -18.96
C SER A 110 -17.63 47.64 -17.76
N ASP A 111 -17.73 46.30 -17.80
CA ASP A 111 -17.26 45.46 -16.69
C ASP A 111 -15.74 45.27 -16.76
N ILE A 112 -15.17 45.16 -17.96
CA ILE A 112 -13.72 45.14 -18.17
C ILE A 112 -13.12 46.50 -17.76
N ALA A 113 -13.80 47.61 -18.07
CA ALA A 113 -13.39 48.95 -17.68
C ALA A 113 -13.34 49.12 -16.15
N CYS A 114 -14.25 48.48 -15.40
CA CYS A 114 -14.18 48.50 -13.94
C CYS A 114 -12.87 47.88 -13.41
N LEU A 115 -12.40 46.79 -14.03
CA LEU A 115 -11.12 46.16 -13.69
C LEU A 115 -9.91 47.02 -14.08
N SER A 116 -9.93 47.65 -15.26
CA SER A 116 -8.82 48.51 -15.69
C SER A 116 -8.70 49.77 -14.81
N VAL A 117 -9.83 50.40 -14.46
CA VAL A 117 -9.88 51.52 -13.51
C VAL A 117 -9.38 51.11 -12.13
N ALA A 118 -9.75 49.92 -11.65
CA ALA A 118 -9.25 49.37 -10.39
C ALA A 118 -7.72 49.18 -10.42
N ARG A 119 -7.16 48.59 -11.48
CA ARG A 119 -5.71 48.43 -11.65
C ARG A 119 -4.95 49.75 -11.73
N ALA A 120 -5.50 50.73 -12.45
CA ALA A 120 -4.92 52.07 -12.53
C ALA A 120 -4.92 52.74 -11.15
N ALA A 121 -6.04 52.69 -10.43
CA ALA A 121 -6.15 53.26 -9.08
C ALA A 121 -5.23 52.56 -8.07
N GLN A 122 -4.98 51.25 -8.23
CA GLN A 122 -4.01 50.50 -7.42
C GLN A 122 -2.57 50.95 -7.71
N PHE A 123 -2.21 51.15 -8.97
CA PHE A 123 -0.88 51.60 -9.37
C PHE A 123 -0.59 53.05 -8.96
N GLU A 124 -1.58 53.93 -9.12
CA GLU A 124 -1.48 55.36 -8.82
C GLU A 124 -1.67 55.69 -7.33
N LEU A 125 -1.95 54.68 -6.48
CA LEU A 125 -2.27 54.88 -5.06
C LEU A 125 -3.48 55.83 -4.88
N ALA A 126 -4.48 55.71 -5.75
CA ALA A 126 -5.70 56.51 -5.79
C ALA A 126 -6.95 55.69 -5.44
N TRP A 127 -6.77 54.49 -4.88
CA TRP A 127 -7.86 53.59 -4.51
C TRP A 127 -8.76 54.22 -3.43
N ASN A 128 -10.07 54.26 -3.69
CA ASN A 128 -11.07 54.85 -2.82
C ASN A 128 -12.33 53.95 -2.76
N ALA A 129 -13.25 54.26 -1.85
CA ALA A 129 -14.46 53.46 -1.63
C ALA A 129 -15.36 53.34 -2.88
N MET A 130 -15.38 54.36 -3.75
CA MET A 130 -16.15 54.33 -4.98
C MET A 130 -15.53 53.34 -5.99
N THR A 131 -14.21 53.41 -6.19
CA THR A 131 -13.48 52.46 -7.05
C THR A 131 -13.65 51.03 -6.56
N GLU A 132 -13.62 50.81 -5.25
CA GLU A 132 -13.83 49.49 -4.64
C GLU A 132 -15.24 48.94 -4.92
N ALA A 133 -16.28 49.76 -4.70
CA ALA A 133 -17.66 49.37 -4.97
C ALA A 133 -17.90 49.06 -6.46
N LEU A 134 -17.34 49.88 -7.36
CA LEU A 134 -17.40 49.66 -8.80
C LEU A 134 -16.67 48.38 -9.21
N PHE A 135 -15.48 48.14 -8.65
CA PHE A 135 -14.69 46.94 -8.88
C PHE A 135 -15.46 45.67 -8.49
N TYR A 136 -15.95 45.57 -7.24
CA TYR A 136 -16.67 44.38 -6.79
C TYR A 136 -18.01 44.20 -7.53
N GLY A 137 -18.68 45.29 -7.91
CA GLY A 137 -19.86 45.24 -8.77
C GLY A 137 -19.57 44.65 -10.15
N GLY A 138 -18.47 45.08 -10.78
CA GLY A 138 -17.99 44.54 -12.06
C GLY A 138 -17.52 43.09 -11.95
N MET A 139 -16.69 42.78 -10.95
CA MET A 139 -16.21 41.43 -10.66
C MET A 139 -17.36 40.44 -10.46
N GLY A 140 -18.41 40.83 -9.73
CA GLY A 140 -19.60 40.01 -9.54
C GLY A 140 -20.36 39.70 -10.82
N ARG A 141 -20.43 40.65 -11.77
CA ARG A 141 -21.04 40.44 -13.09
C ARG A 141 -20.18 39.57 -13.99
N ILE A 142 -18.87 39.80 -14.01
CA ILE A 142 -17.89 38.96 -14.73
C ILE A 142 -17.96 37.51 -14.22
N ALA A 143 -17.93 37.31 -12.90
CA ALA A 143 -18.03 35.96 -12.31
C ALA A 143 -19.35 35.27 -12.70
N ARG A 144 -20.45 36.02 -12.75
CA ARG A 144 -21.76 35.48 -13.16
C ARG A 144 -21.80 35.09 -14.64
N ALA A 145 -21.14 35.86 -15.51
CA ALA A 145 -21.00 35.54 -16.94
C ALA A 145 -20.08 34.32 -17.18
N VAL A 146 -19.06 34.15 -16.33
CA VAL A 146 -18.06 33.07 -16.45
C VAL A 146 -18.49 31.77 -15.76
N SER A 147 -19.54 31.79 -14.93
CA SER A 147 -20.18 30.63 -14.29
C SER A 147 -20.28 29.40 -15.23
N PRO A 148 -19.94 28.17 -14.76
CA PRO A 148 -19.71 27.76 -13.36
C PRO A 148 -18.30 27.99 -12.81
N ILE A 149 -17.39 28.60 -13.57
CA ILE A 149 -15.97 28.71 -13.21
C ILE A 149 -15.76 29.88 -12.26
N THR A 150 -15.08 29.63 -11.13
CA THR A 150 -14.71 30.63 -10.13
C THR A 150 -13.30 31.13 -10.39
N ALA A 151 -12.95 32.29 -9.84
CA ALA A 151 -11.60 32.84 -10.02
C ALA A 151 -10.51 31.90 -9.47
N GLU A 152 -10.85 31.13 -8.44
CA GLU A 152 -9.95 30.14 -7.83
C GLU A 152 -9.66 28.95 -8.75
N THR A 153 -10.56 28.61 -9.69
CA THR A 153 -10.31 27.55 -10.68
C THR A 153 -9.71 28.08 -11.99
N ALA A 154 -9.90 29.37 -12.29
CA ALA A 154 -9.36 30.01 -13.49
C ALA A 154 -7.86 30.32 -13.41
N GLY A 155 -7.35 30.59 -12.21
CA GLY A 155 -5.97 31.07 -11.98
C GLY A 155 -4.87 30.05 -12.30
N GLU A 156 -3.67 30.57 -12.59
CA GLU A 156 -2.51 29.77 -12.98
C GLU A 156 -2.05 28.80 -11.87
N GLU A 157 -2.12 29.24 -10.62
CA GLU A 157 -1.75 28.41 -9.46
C GLU A 157 -2.63 27.16 -9.31
N ALA A 158 -3.94 27.29 -9.54
CA ALA A 158 -4.87 26.17 -9.49
C ALA A 158 -4.59 25.15 -10.61
N ARG A 159 -4.21 25.63 -11.79
CA ARG A 159 -3.79 24.77 -12.92
C ARG A 159 -2.49 24.02 -12.60
N ILE A 160 -1.52 24.68 -11.98
CA ILE A 160 -0.28 24.04 -11.53
C ILE A 160 -0.57 22.99 -10.45
N GLY A 161 -1.46 23.31 -9.51
CA GLY A 161 -1.94 22.39 -8.48
C GLY A 161 -2.58 21.14 -9.07
N ALA A 162 -3.53 21.30 -9.99
CA ALA A 162 -4.19 20.19 -10.69
C ALA A 162 -3.19 19.30 -11.45
N ARG A 163 -2.20 19.88 -12.14
CA ARG A 163 -1.14 19.12 -12.83
C ARG A 163 -0.28 18.31 -11.87
N LYS A 164 0.08 18.87 -10.71
CA LYS A 164 0.82 18.14 -9.67
C LYS A 164 -0.03 17.00 -9.10
N ALA A 165 -1.30 17.25 -8.81
CA ALA A 165 -2.24 16.25 -8.32
C ALA A 165 -2.38 15.08 -9.30
N ILE A 166 -2.62 15.35 -10.59
CA ILE A 166 -2.72 14.31 -11.63
C ILE A 166 -1.46 13.43 -11.68
N LYS A 167 -0.26 14.03 -11.61
CA LYS A 167 1.00 13.26 -11.60
C LYS A 167 1.14 12.38 -10.37
N VAL A 168 0.76 12.88 -9.19
CA VAL A 168 0.81 12.13 -7.93
C VAL A 168 -0.18 10.97 -7.97
N TYR A 169 -1.44 11.22 -8.33
CA TYR A 169 -2.45 10.18 -8.42
C TYR A 169 -2.13 9.15 -9.50
N ALA A 170 -1.62 9.56 -10.66
CA ALA A 170 -1.18 8.62 -11.69
C ALA A 170 -0.04 7.72 -11.19
N ARG A 171 0.99 8.28 -10.53
CA ARG A 171 2.08 7.50 -9.94
C ARG A 171 1.60 6.55 -8.85
N ALA A 172 0.70 7.03 -7.97
CA ALA A 172 0.09 6.21 -6.94
C ALA A 172 -0.70 5.04 -7.55
N SER A 173 -1.51 5.30 -8.58
CA SER A 173 -2.24 4.26 -9.32
C SER A 173 -1.33 3.23 -9.97
N TYR A 174 -0.22 3.65 -10.60
CA TYR A 174 0.74 2.71 -11.19
C TYR A 174 1.42 1.85 -10.13
N LEU A 175 1.85 2.45 -9.02
CA LEU A 175 2.47 1.72 -7.91
C LEU A 175 1.47 0.74 -7.28
N LEU A 176 0.24 1.18 -7.07
CA LEU A 176 -0.83 0.35 -6.53
C LEU A 176 -1.19 -0.81 -7.47
N ALA A 177 -1.33 -0.55 -8.78
CA ALA A 177 -1.59 -1.58 -9.78
C ALA A 177 -0.45 -2.60 -9.82
N PHE A 178 0.81 -2.17 -9.75
CA PHE A 178 1.96 -3.07 -9.66
C PHE A 178 1.88 -3.96 -8.42
N VAL A 179 1.61 -3.37 -7.24
CA VAL A 179 1.44 -4.12 -5.99
C VAL A 179 0.31 -5.15 -6.10
N VAL A 180 -0.86 -4.75 -6.62
CA VAL A 180 -2.02 -5.65 -6.78
C VAL A 180 -1.71 -6.81 -7.72
N VAL A 181 -1.05 -6.55 -8.85
CA VAL A 181 -0.69 -7.60 -9.83
C VAL A 181 0.37 -8.53 -9.25
N SER A 182 1.41 -8.00 -8.60
CA SER A 182 2.44 -8.81 -7.94
C SER A 182 1.84 -9.68 -6.82
N LEU A 183 0.95 -9.11 -6.00
CA LEU A 183 0.26 -9.83 -4.94
C LEU A 183 -0.63 -10.94 -5.51
N SER A 184 -1.40 -10.65 -6.57
CA SER A 184 -2.25 -11.64 -7.24
C SER A 184 -1.45 -12.80 -7.80
N CYS A 185 -0.30 -12.52 -8.44
CA CYS A 185 0.61 -13.54 -8.95
C CYS A 185 1.18 -14.42 -7.82
N LEU A 186 1.55 -13.79 -6.71
CA LEU A 186 2.07 -14.51 -5.55
C LEU A 186 1.02 -15.41 -4.91
N LEU A 187 -0.20 -14.90 -4.71
CA LEU A 187 -1.32 -15.68 -4.16
C LEU A 187 -1.65 -16.87 -5.06
N PHE A 188 -1.63 -16.68 -6.39
CA PHE A 188 -1.82 -17.77 -7.35
C PHE A 188 -0.74 -18.86 -7.23
N MET A 189 0.54 -18.48 -7.12
CA MET A 189 1.61 -19.45 -6.91
C MET A 189 1.44 -20.23 -5.61
N VAL A 190 1.02 -19.56 -4.51
CA VAL A 190 0.79 -20.24 -3.23
C VAL A 190 -0.38 -21.22 -3.32
N ASP A 191 -1.47 -20.85 -4.01
CA ASP A 191 -2.62 -21.72 -4.22
C ASP A 191 -2.26 -22.97 -5.04
N GLN A 192 -1.50 -22.80 -6.12
CA GLN A 192 -0.98 -23.94 -6.90
C GLN A 192 -0.10 -24.88 -6.07
N ILE A 193 0.87 -24.34 -5.32
CA ILE A 193 1.75 -25.13 -4.47
C ILE A 193 0.95 -25.88 -3.39
N SER A 194 -0.03 -25.22 -2.76
CA SER A 194 -0.92 -25.84 -1.77
C SER A 194 -1.70 -27.02 -2.36
N GLY A 195 -2.22 -26.86 -3.59
CA GLY A 195 -2.91 -27.92 -4.32
C GLY A 195 -1.99 -29.11 -4.63
N ASP A 196 -0.78 -28.86 -5.12
CA ASP A 196 0.21 -29.88 -5.44
C ASP A 196 0.63 -30.66 -4.18
N VAL A 197 0.93 -29.96 -3.07
CA VAL A 197 1.27 -30.60 -1.79
C VAL A 197 0.14 -31.51 -1.32
N THR A 198 -1.11 -31.06 -1.39
CA THR A 198 -2.28 -31.86 -0.99
C THR A 198 -2.39 -33.15 -1.80
N LYS A 199 -2.19 -33.04 -3.12
CA LYS A 199 -2.23 -34.18 -4.03
C LYS A 199 -1.12 -35.18 -3.74
N VAL A 200 0.12 -34.71 -3.56
CA VAL A 200 1.28 -35.57 -3.27
C VAL A 200 1.13 -36.25 -1.91
N VAL A 201 0.66 -35.54 -0.88
CA VAL A 201 0.38 -36.13 0.45
C VAL A 201 -0.69 -37.21 0.35
N ALA A 202 -1.79 -36.97 -0.37
CA ALA A 202 -2.84 -37.99 -0.53
C ALA A 202 -2.34 -39.25 -1.26
N GLN A 203 -1.53 -39.07 -2.30
CA GLN A 203 -0.90 -40.18 -3.03
C GLN A 203 0.07 -40.98 -2.15
N ASN A 204 0.89 -40.29 -1.35
CA ASN A 204 1.84 -40.93 -0.45
C ASN A 204 1.17 -41.58 0.76
N ASP A 205 0.07 -41.02 1.28
CA ASP A 205 -0.71 -41.65 2.36
C ASP A 205 -1.25 -43.02 1.90
N ALA A 206 -1.79 -43.10 0.68
CA ALA A 206 -2.25 -44.35 0.11
C ALA A 206 -1.09 -45.36 -0.11
N ALA A 207 0.05 -44.89 -0.61
CA ALA A 207 1.24 -45.73 -0.81
C ALA A 207 1.82 -46.23 0.52
N ALA A 208 1.88 -45.39 1.56
CA ALA A 208 2.37 -45.73 2.89
C ALA A 208 1.51 -46.82 3.53
N LEU A 209 0.18 -46.71 3.44
CA LEU A 209 -0.74 -47.74 3.97
C LEU A 209 -0.56 -49.08 3.26
N ASN A 210 -0.43 -49.08 1.93
CA ASN A 210 -0.19 -50.30 1.16
C ASN A 210 1.16 -50.93 1.55
N MET A 211 2.22 -50.11 1.63
CA MET A 211 3.54 -50.56 2.04
C MET A 211 3.56 -51.15 3.45
N HIS A 212 2.85 -50.54 4.39
CA HIS A 212 2.73 -51.02 5.76
C HIS A 212 2.18 -52.45 5.82
N ASN A 213 1.07 -52.69 5.12
CA ASN A 213 0.41 -53.98 5.10
C ASN A 213 1.30 -55.05 4.45
N LEU A 214 1.96 -54.72 3.33
CA LEU A 214 2.89 -55.63 2.64
C LEU A 214 4.11 -55.96 3.50
N LEU A 215 4.70 -54.97 4.17
CA LEU A 215 5.85 -55.18 5.06
C LEU A 215 5.48 -56.02 6.29
N GLN A 216 4.30 -55.82 6.86
CA GLN A 216 3.81 -56.66 7.96
C GLN A 216 3.59 -58.12 7.53
N ALA A 217 2.97 -58.33 6.37
CA ALA A 217 2.79 -59.67 5.82
C ALA A 217 4.15 -60.34 5.54
N TYR A 218 5.06 -59.64 4.87
CA TYR A 218 6.39 -60.18 4.55
C TYR A 218 7.23 -60.48 5.80
N ARG A 219 7.06 -59.71 6.89
CA ARG A 219 7.70 -59.99 8.17
C ARG A 219 7.24 -61.34 8.76
N GLN A 220 5.96 -61.68 8.64
CA GLN A 220 5.43 -62.98 9.07
C GLN A 220 6.02 -64.11 8.21
N ASP A 221 6.08 -63.91 6.89
CA ASP A 221 6.66 -64.90 5.97
C ASP A 221 8.15 -65.17 6.25
N ILE A 222 8.92 -64.14 6.62
CA ILE A 222 10.33 -64.30 7.03
C ILE A 222 10.44 -65.18 8.28
N LEU A 223 9.57 -64.98 9.28
CA LEU A 223 9.58 -65.78 10.50
C LEU A 223 9.29 -67.25 10.20
N GLU A 224 8.27 -67.53 9.37
CA GLU A 224 7.94 -68.90 8.96
C GLU A 224 9.05 -69.56 8.12
N ALA A 225 9.71 -68.79 7.25
CA ALA A 225 10.83 -69.29 6.45
C ALA A 225 12.07 -69.59 7.31
N LYS A 226 12.30 -68.82 8.38
CA LYS A 226 13.40 -69.04 9.33
C LYS A 226 13.24 -70.37 10.06
N ASP A 227 12.01 -70.73 10.42
CA ASP A 227 11.69 -72.03 11.04
C ASP A 227 11.93 -73.21 10.08
N LYS A 228 11.87 -72.99 8.76
CA LYS A 228 12.10 -74.00 7.72
C LYS A 228 13.57 -74.13 7.28
N GLY A 229 14.45 -73.23 7.74
CA GLY A 229 15.89 -73.25 7.47
C GLY A 229 16.37 -72.29 6.36
N GLU A 230 17.68 -72.09 6.24
CA GLU A 230 18.31 -71.03 5.42
C GLU A 230 17.93 -71.06 3.93
N GLY A 231 17.68 -72.25 3.36
CA GLY A 231 17.27 -72.40 1.96
C GLY A 231 15.90 -71.78 1.64
N ALA A 232 14.97 -71.78 2.60
CA ALA A 232 13.65 -71.18 2.45
C ALA A 232 13.73 -69.64 2.47
N VAL A 233 14.62 -69.09 3.30
CA VAL A 233 14.86 -67.64 3.39
C VAL A 233 15.43 -67.09 2.07
N ALA A 234 16.34 -67.83 1.44
CA ALA A 234 16.92 -67.45 0.15
C ALA A 234 15.88 -67.45 -1.00
N GLN A 235 14.91 -68.39 -0.98
CA GLN A 235 13.81 -68.39 -1.93
C GLN A 235 12.85 -67.20 -1.72
N LEU A 236 12.63 -66.82 -0.46
CA LEU A 236 11.72 -65.72 -0.11
C LEU A 236 12.21 -64.35 -0.59
N GLN A 237 13.53 -64.13 -0.69
CA GLN A 237 14.10 -62.85 -1.14
C GLN A 237 13.94 -62.56 -2.63
N ASN A 238 13.82 -63.61 -3.44
CA ASN A 238 13.57 -63.52 -4.88
C ASN A 238 12.11 -63.83 -5.24
N SER A 239 11.24 -63.89 -4.23
CA SER A 239 9.81 -64.11 -4.42
C SER A 239 9.13 -62.86 -5.00
N GLN A 240 7.99 -63.06 -5.64
CA GLN A 240 7.19 -61.99 -6.22
C GLN A 240 6.83 -60.89 -5.19
N PRO A 241 6.41 -61.19 -3.94
CA PRO A 241 6.16 -60.18 -2.91
C PRO A 241 7.39 -59.32 -2.59
N ALA A 242 8.59 -59.92 -2.54
CA ALA A 242 9.82 -59.19 -2.25
C ALA A 242 10.17 -58.18 -3.38
N LEU A 243 9.89 -58.54 -4.64
CA LEU A 243 10.08 -57.65 -5.78
C LEU A 243 9.06 -56.49 -5.77
N GLU A 244 7.80 -56.77 -5.43
CA GLU A 244 6.76 -55.75 -5.29
C GLU A 244 7.10 -54.74 -4.18
N ILE A 245 7.55 -55.23 -3.02
CA ILE A 245 8.01 -54.37 -1.91
C ILE A 245 9.17 -53.48 -2.36
N LYS A 246 10.14 -54.02 -3.10
CA LYS A 246 11.27 -53.24 -3.63
C LYS A 246 10.81 -52.12 -4.56
N GLN A 247 9.94 -52.43 -5.52
CA GLN A 247 9.41 -51.44 -6.46
C GLN A 247 8.61 -50.35 -5.73
N LEU A 248 7.76 -50.75 -4.78
CA LEU A 248 6.92 -49.83 -4.04
C LEU A 248 7.74 -48.93 -3.10
N LEU A 249 8.78 -49.48 -2.46
CA LEU A 249 9.73 -48.72 -1.64
C LEU A 249 10.49 -47.69 -2.48
N GLN A 250 10.92 -48.05 -3.69
CA GLN A 250 11.62 -47.13 -4.59
C GLN A 250 10.70 -45.99 -5.08
N GLN A 251 9.45 -46.31 -5.42
CA GLN A 251 8.44 -45.31 -5.78
C GLN A 251 8.13 -44.40 -4.59
N PHE A 252 7.95 -44.97 -3.41
CA PHE A 252 7.69 -44.23 -2.17
C PHE A 252 8.83 -43.27 -1.81
N ALA A 253 10.09 -43.74 -1.88
CA ALA A 253 11.27 -42.90 -1.67
C ALA A 253 11.36 -41.74 -2.67
N THR A 254 11.05 -42.00 -3.95
CA THR A 254 11.02 -40.98 -5.01
C THR A 254 9.99 -39.89 -4.68
N ASN A 255 8.78 -40.29 -4.32
CA ASN A 255 7.73 -39.34 -3.96
C ASN A 255 8.06 -38.56 -2.68
N ASN A 256 8.68 -39.21 -1.68
CA ASN A 256 9.10 -38.54 -0.44
C ASN A 256 10.18 -37.49 -0.69
N ARG A 257 11.11 -37.78 -1.60
CA ARG A 257 12.12 -36.81 -2.04
C ARG A 257 11.48 -35.60 -2.72
N GLN A 258 10.49 -35.83 -3.59
CA GLN A 258 9.75 -34.76 -4.24
C GLN A 258 8.99 -33.91 -3.20
N LEU A 259 8.24 -34.56 -2.30
CA LEU A 259 7.50 -33.88 -1.24
C LEU A 259 8.44 -33.05 -0.36
N TYR A 260 9.58 -33.60 0.05
CA TYR A 260 10.57 -32.86 0.83
C TYR A 260 11.16 -31.65 0.07
N ALA A 261 11.40 -31.78 -1.24
CA ALA A 261 11.84 -30.67 -2.07
C ALA A 261 10.78 -29.55 -2.16
N ASP A 262 9.50 -29.93 -2.25
CA ASP A 262 8.38 -28.99 -2.26
C ASP A 262 8.21 -28.30 -0.89
N VAL A 263 8.34 -29.04 0.22
CA VAL A 263 8.39 -28.46 1.58
C VAL A 263 9.51 -27.43 1.70
N LYS A 264 10.72 -27.74 1.23
CA LYS A 264 11.84 -26.79 1.24
C LYS A 264 11.61 -25.57 0.36
N ARG A 265 10.91 -25.71 -0.77
CA ARG A 265 10.51 -24.58 -1.61
C ARG A 265 9.51 -23.70 -0.87
N THR A 266 8.52 -24.29 -0.21
CA THR A 266 7.51 -23.59 0.58
C THR A 266 8.13 -22.88 1.80
N GLU A 267 9.08 -23.51 2.49
CA GLU A 267 9.84 -22.90 3.60
C GLU A 267 10.60 -21.65 3.13
N LYS A 268 11.23 -21.69 1.95
CA LYS A 268 11.91 -20.52 1.37
C LYS A 268 10.95 -19.40 1.01
N ILE A 269 9.80 -19.72 0.41
CA ILE A 269 8.74 -18.75 0.11
C ILE A 269 8.22 -18.13 1.41
N ARG A 270 8.05 -18.93 2.46
CA ARG A 270 7.68 -18.47 3.81
C ARG A 270 8.72 -17.50 4.33
N TRP A 271 9.99 -17.87 4.27
CA TRP A 271 11.04 -17.01 4.78
C TRP A 271 11.11 -15.67 4.02
N LEU A 272 10.87 -15.68 2.70
CA LEU A 272 10.87 -14.47 1.89
C LEU A 272 9.66 -13.56 2.17
N LEU A 273 8.47 -14.13 2.38
CA LEU A 273 7.24 -13.39 2.62
C LEU A 273 7.08 -12.91 4.06
N PHE A 274 7.60 -13.69 5.02
CA PHE A 274 7.45 -13.46 6.43
C PHE A 274 8.85 -13.28 7.03
N MET A 275 9.26 -12.02 7.22
CA MET A 275 10.52 -11.65 7.88
C MET A 275 10.70 -12.45 9.19
N GLY A 276 11.43 -13.57 9.14
CA GLY A 276 11.92 -14.30 10.32
C GLY A 276 10.96 -15.23 11.06
N GLY A 277 10.02 -15.90 10.38
CA GLY A 277 9.17 -16.92 11.04
C GLY A 277 9.98 -18.05 11.68
N LYS A 278 9.61 -18.43 12.93
CA LYS A 278 10.16 -19.60 13.65
C LYS A 278 10.12 -20.85 12.76
N GLU A 279 11.13 -21.70 12.86
CA GLU A 279 11.17 -22.96 12.11
C GLU A 279 9.92 -23.81 12.40
N SER A 280 9.52 -24.67 11.46
CA SER A 280 8.37 -25.56 11.68
C SER A 280 8.57 -26.34 12.98
N PRO A 281 7.54 -26.46 13.86
CA PRO A 281 7.67 -27.19 15.12
C PRO A 281 7.98 -28.68 14.90
N TYR A 282 7.70 -29.19 13.70
CA TYR A 282 7.99 -30.56 13.28
C TYR A 282 9.39 -30.72 12.70
N LYS A 283 10.14 -29.63 12.48
CA LYS A 283 11.51 -29.70 12.00
C LYS A 283 12.39 -30.28 13.11
N PRO A 284 13.16 -31.35 12.84
CA PRO A 284 14.08 -31.91 13.82
C PRO A 284 15.08 -30.84 14.29
N ARG A 285 15.26 -30.73 15.61
CA ARG A 285 16.16 -29.75 16.22
C ARG A 285 17.58 -30.26 16.14
N CYS A 286 18.27 -29.86 15.07
CA CYS A 286 19.69 -30.15 14.93
C CYS A 286 20.46 -29.58 16.13
N ALA A 287 21.05 -30.46 16.94
CA ALA A 287 21.99 -30.04 17.96
C ALA A 287 23.08 -29.18 17.29
N THR A 288 23.21 -27.92 17.73
CA THR A 288 24.29 -27.03 17.30
C THR A 288 25.60 -27.66 17.75
N SER A 289 26.25 -28.40 16.85
CA SER A 289 27.36 -29.26 17.24
C SER A 289 28.53 -28.43 17.77
N GLY A 290 28.78 -28.55 19.07
CA GLY A 290 30.14 -28.61 19.59
C GLY A 290 30.77 -29.90 19.08
N ARG A 291 31.47 -29.81 17.95
CA ARG A 291 32.66 -30.60 17.58
C ARG A 291 32.78 -32.00 18.23
N HIS A 292 32.03 -33.00 17.75
CA HIS A 292 32.45 -34.41 17.82
C HIS A 292 31.98 -35.17 16.58
N ALA A 293 32.72 -35.00 15.48
CA ALA A 293 32.71 -35.94 14.37
C ALA A 293 33.50 -37.18 14.80
N GLY A 294 32.82 -38.32 15.00
CA GLY A 294 33.52 -39.54 15.36
C GLY A 294 32.64 -40.71 15.78
N LYS A 295 31.78 -41.20 14.88
CA LYS A 295 31.54 -42.63 14.59
C LYS A 295 30.30 -42.79 13.73
N ARG A 296 30.42 -43.62 12.70
CA ARG A 296 29.36 -44.09 11.82
C ARG A 296 28.33 -44.86 12.69
N GLY A 297 27.31 -44.17 13.18
CA GLY A 297 26.27 -44.77 14.01
C GLY A 297 25.30 -45.57 13.14
N GLU A 298 25.22 -46.87 13.39
CA GLU A 298 24.14 -47.71 12.86
C GLU A 298 22.79 -47.17 13.32
N LEU A 299 21.91 -46.94 12.35
CA LEU A 299 20.52 -46.56 12.52
C LEU A 299 19.76 -47.76 13.12
N ARG A 300 19.66 -47.84 14.45
CA ARG A 300 18.84 -48.84 15.13
C ARG A 300 17.46 -48.24 15.42
N ALA A 301 16.43 -48.77 14.79
CA ALA A 301 15.05 -48.37 15.00
C ALA A 301 14.45 -49.17 16.17
N ASP A 302 14.41 -48.59 17.36
CA ASP A 302 13.49 -49.03 18.41
C ASP A 302 12.11 -48.44 18.10
N LEU A 303 11.33 -49.18 17.31
CA LEU A 303 9.98 -48.81 16.89
C LEU A 303 8.93 -49.54 17.74
N ALA A 304 8.42 -48.83 18.75
CA ALA A 304 7.03 -48.93 19.22
C ALA A 304 6.72 -47.74 20.12
N MET A 305 6.04 -46.71 19.62
CA MET A 305 5.30 -45.77 20.47
C MET A 305 3.94 -45.45 19.85
N PRO A 306 2.84 -45.44 20.63
CA PRO A 306 1.52 -45.11 20.14
C PRO A 306 1.39 -43.60 19.93
N LEU A 307 0.65 -43.24 18.88
CA LEU A 307 0.19 -41.89 18.60
C LEU A 307 -0.62 -41.35 19.79
N LEU A 308 -0.12 -40.28 20.43
CA LEU A 308 -0.94 -39.40 21.26
C LEU A 308 -0.97 -38.00 20.63
N PRO A 309 -2.14 -37.35 20.59
CA PRO A 309 -2.30 -36.00 20.04
C PRO A 309 -1.67 -34.99 21.01
N ILE A 310 -0.80 -34.13 20.50
CA ILE A 310 -0.21 -33.04 21.30
C ILE A 310 -1.19 -31.87 21.26
N ASP A 311 -1.92 -31.69 22.35
CA ASP A 311 -2.61 -30.44 22.66
C ASP A 311 -1.57 -29.33 22.86
N ALA A 312 -1.75 -28.25 22.11
CA ALA A 312 -0.92 -27.06 22.19
C ALA A 312 -1.31 -26.24 23.43
N THR A 313 -0.71 -26.50 24.60
CA THR A 313 -0.61 -25.48 25.65
C THR A 313 0.65 -25.60 26.52
N GLN A 314 1.26 -24.43 26.74
CA GLN A 314 2.20 -24.03 27.80
C GLN A 314 3.66 -24.52 27.78
N GLU A 315 4.51 -23.56 27.38
CA GLU A 315 5.88 -23.37 27.85
C GLU A 315 5.96 -23.53 29.38
N THR A 316 6.65 -24.56 29.84
CA THR A 316 7.46 -24.47 31.06
C THR A 316 8.81 -25.09 30.77
N ASP A 317 9.82 -24.23 30.69
CA ASP A 317 11.23 -24.60 30.71
C ASP A 317 11.54 -25.39 31.99
N SER A 318 12.45 -26.35 31.89
CA SER A 318 13.05 -27.17 32.95
C SER A 318 12.36 -28.49 33.31
N MET A 319 12.45 -29.47 32.40
CA MET A 319 12.73 -30.84 32.83
C MET A 319 13.44 -31.58 31.69
N ALA A 320 14.56 -32.22 32.02
CA ALA A 320 15.34 -33.03 31.09
C ALA A 320 14.44 -34.13 30.51
N ASP A 321 14.15 -33.99 29.23
CA ASP A 321 13.25 -34.85 28.47
C ASP A 321 14.07 -36.03 27.93
N ASP A 322 14.04 -37.15 28.66
CA ASP A 322 14.54 -38.47 28.25
C ASP A 322 13.65 -39.06 27.13
N ARG A 323 13.33 -38.28 26.09
CA ARG A 323 12.80 -38.83 24.85
C ARG A 323 13.95 -39.50 24.10
N PRO A 324 13.81 -40.77 23.67
CA PRO A 324 14.83 -41.39 22.82
C PRO A 324 15.05 -40.48 21.63
N ALA A 325 16.30 -40.03 21.45
CA ALA A 325 16.70 -39.15 20.39
C ALA A 325 16.27 -39.77 19.04
N THR A 326 15.14 -39.31 18.50
CA THR A 326 14.76 -39.62 17.14
C THR A 326 15.92 -39.16 16.28
N VAL A 327 16.60 -40.10 15.63
CA VAL A 327 17.79 -39.77 14.83
C VAL A 327 17.42 -38.64 13.87
N ASP A 328 18.11 -37.51 14.04
CA ASP A 328 17.88 -36.22 13.40
C ASP A 328 18.14 -36.29 11.88
N TRP A 329 17.22 -36.95 11.17
CA TRP A 329 17.41 -37.37 9.78
C TRP A 329 17.62 -36.19 8.83
N ALA A 330 17.14 -35.00 9.18
CA ALA A 330 17.23 -33.81 8.34
C ALA A 330 18.42 -32.89 8.67
N CYS A 331 19.32 -33.26 9.58
CA CYS A 331 20.39 -32.36 10.03
C CYS A 331 21.63 -32.41 9.14
N ASP A 332 22.18 -33.59 8.92
CA ASP A 332 23.34 -33.79 8.06
C ASP A 332 22.93 -34.06 6.60
N ALA A 333 23.81 -33.80 5.63
CA ALA A 333 23.52 -34.09 4.22
C ALA A 333 23.45 -35.60 3.94
N ASP A 334 24.32 -36.39 4.58
CA ASP A 334 24.42 -37.83 4.40
C ASP A 334 23.28 -38.56 5.10
N THR A 335 22.94 -38.18 6.34
CA THR A 335 21.78 -38.76 7.04
C THR A 335 20.48 -38.48 6.28
N ARG A 336 20.34 -37.30 5.68
CA ARG A 336 19.17 -36.93 4.88
C ARG A 336 19.09 -37.71 3.58
N ARG A 337 20.22 -37.98 2.93
CA ARG A 337 20.27 -38.88 1.78
C ARG A 337 19.88 -40.30 2.19
N HIS A 338 20.47 -40.85 3.25
CA HIS A 338 20.10 -42.17 3.77
C HIS A 338 18.65 -42.25 4.26
N ALA A 339 18.03 -41.14 4.65
CA ALA A 339 16.62 -41.10 5.03
C ALA A 339 15.68 -41.00 3.82
N LEU A 340 16.07 -40.29 2.75
CA LEU A 340 15.23 -40.06 1.57
C LEU A 340 15.48 -41.05 0.41
N GLU A 341 16.64 -41.69 0.34
CA GLU A 341 17.04 -42.58 -0.75
C GLU A 341 17.03 -44.03 -0.27
N VAL A 342 16.57 -44.97 -1.11
CA VAL A 342 16.67 -46.39 -0.80
C VAL A 342 18.14 -46.80 -0.89
N ASP A 343 18.67 -47.44 0.16
CA ASP A 343 20.04 -47.94 0.12
C ASP A 343 20.13 -49.10 -0.89
N LEU A 344 21.07 -49.00 -1.84
CA LEU A 344 21.36 -50.04 -2.82
C LEU A 344 21.56 -51.46 -2.27
N PRO A 345 22.07 -51.72 -1.04
CA PRO A 345 22.09 -53.08 -0.47
C PRO A 345 20.73 -53.78 -0.40
N LEU A 346 19.61 -53.05 -0.46
CA LEU A 346 18.28 -53.65 -0.54
C LEU A 346 18.00 -54.32 -1.91
N LEU A 347 18.81 -53.99 -2.92
CA LEU A 347 18.86 -54.62 -4.24
C LEU A 347 19.96 -55.70 -4.35
N GLU A 348 20.81 -55.89 -3.33
CA GLU A 348 21.80 -56.97 -3.34
C GLU A 348 21.10 -58.32 -3.19
N THR A 349 21.01 -59.07 -4.29
CA THR A 349 20.47 -60.43 -4.36
C THR A 349 21.51 -61.46 -3.94
N GLY A 350 22.10 -61.30 -2.74
CA GLY A 350 23.14 -62.20 -2.27
C GLY A 350 23.42 -62.09 -0.77
N PRO A 351 24.01 -63.14 -0.17
CA PRO A 351 24.35 -63.14 1.24
C PRO A 351 25.50 -62.16 1.52
N LYS A 352 25.38 -61.37 2.59
CA LYS A 352 26.49 -60.55 3.08
C LYS A 352 27.54 -61.49 3.67
N THR A 353 28.79 -61.34 3.24
CA THR A 353 29.89 -62.15 3.79
C THR A 353 30.45 -61.45 5.02
N GLU A 354 30.00 -61.85 6.21
CA GLU A 354 30.54 -61.34 7.47
C GLU A 354 31.72 -62.21 7.93
N THR A 355 32.73 -61.57 8.52
CA THR A 355 33.89 -62.31 9.06
C THR A 355 33.72 -62.46 10.55
N ILE A 356 33.21 -63.60 10.99
CA ILE A 356 33.03 -63.92 12.42
C ILE A 356 34.17 -64.85 12.82
N GLY A 357 35.06 -64.38 13.72
CA GLY A 357 36.19 -65.18 14.21
C GLY A 357 37.17 -65.63 13.12
N GLY A 358 37.37 -64.82 12.06
CA GLY A 358 38.26 -65.15 10.94
C GLY A 358 37.66 -66.08 9.87
N ARG A 359 36.44 -66.58 10.06
CA ARG A 359 35.68 -67.34 9.03
C ARG A 359 34.71 -66.41 8.31
N LYS A 360 34.72 -66.46 6.98
CA LYS A 360 33.72 -65.81 6.13
C LYS A 360 32.42 -66.62 6.22
N VAL A 361 31.41 -66.06 6.87
CA VAL A 361 30.07 -66.62 6.99
C VAL A 361 29.14 -65.79 6.10
N GLN A 362 28.35 -66.47 5.29
CA GLN A 362 27.31 -65.84 4.48
C GLN A 362 26.07 -65.65 5.36
N VAL A 363 25.72 -64.41 5.66
CA VAL A 363 24.59 -64.04 6.52
C VAL A 363 23.51 -63.40 5.67
N TRP A 364 22.30 -63.94 5.75
CA TRP A 364 21.10 -63.43 5.10
C TRP A 364 20.30 -62.60 6.12
N ARG A 365 20.05 -61.31 5.83
CA ARG A 365 19.27 -60.42 6.72
C ARG A 365 18.09 -59.77 6.00
N PRO A 366 17.02 -60.52 5.67
CA PRO A 366 15.80 -59.94 5.09
C PRO A 366 15.04 -59.02 6.06
N GLU A 367 15.26 -59.20 7.37
CA GLU A 367 14.72 -58.35 8.43
C GLU A 367 15.15 -56.86 8.26
N GLU A 368 16.39 -56.62 7.78
CA GLU A 368 16.91 -55.26 7.54
C GLU A 368 16.08 -54.48 6.49
N ALA A 369 15.54 -55.17 5.47
CA ALA A 369 14.72 -54.53 4.44
C ALA A 369 13.35 -54.10 4.99
N VAL A 370 12.79 -54.89 5.90
CA VAL A 370 11.54 -54.58 6.58
C VAL A 370 11.71 -53.41 7.53
N ASP A 371 12.78 -53.42 8.33
CA ASP A 371 13.10 -52.35 9.27
C ASP A 371 13.39 -51.03 8.53
N GLN A 372 14.12 -51.10 7.41
CA GLN A 372 14.32 -49.93 6.54
C GLN A 372 13.00 -49.40 5.99
N GLY A 373 12.08 -50.28 5.57
CA GLY A 373 10.74 -49.89 5.11
C GLY A 373 9.95 -49.11 6.16
N PHE A 374 9.91 -49.61 7.40
CA PHE A 374 9.28 -48.89 8.51
C PHE A 374 9.99 -47.57 8.85
N GLN A 375 11.31 -47.54 8.74
CA GLN A 375 12.07 -46.32 8.95
C GLN A 375 11.74 -45.24 7.90
N LYS A 376 11.61 -45.62 6.62
CA LYS A 376 11.18 -44.68 5.56
C LYS A 376 9.77 -44.16 5.82
N MET A 377 8.88 -45.00 6.34
CA MET A 377 7.54 -44.57 6.75
C MET A 377 7.58 -43.56 7.90
N ALA A 378 8.45 -43.76 8.90
CA ALA A 378 8.61 -42.81 9.99
C ALA A 378 9.10 -41.45 9.49
N VAL A 379 10.13 -41.43 8.64
CA VAL A 379 10.63 -40.20 7.99
C VAL A 379 9.54 -39.53 7.15
N TYR A 380 8.71 -40.30 6.45
CA TYR A 380 7.57 -39.76 5.72
C TYR A 380 6.55 -39.06 6.62
N GLN A 381 6.21 -39.64 7.78
CA GLN A 381 5.25 -39.02 8.71
C GLN A 381 5.76 -37.65 9.19
N ASP A 382 7.07 -37.52 9.46
CA ASP A 382 7.68 -36.24 9.79
C ASP A 382 7.56 -35.23 8.63
N ILE A 383 7.91 -35.64 7.40
CA ILE A 383 7.83 -34.79 6.21
C ILE A 383 6.38 -34.35 5.95
N ARG A 384 5.43 -35.27 6.11
CA ARG A 384 3.99 -35.01 5.97
C ARG A 384 3.53 -33.97 6.99
N ALA A 385 3.90 -34.13 8.26
CA ALA A 385 3.56 -33.17 9.31
C ALA A 385 4.13 -31.77 9.00
N MET A 386 5.39 -31.69 8.54
CA MET A 386 5.99 -30.44 8.09
C MET A 386 5.21 -29.83 6.91
N ALA A 387 4.87 -30.64 5.89
CA ALA A 387 4.18 -30.18 4.69
C ALA A 387 2.77 -29.64 4.97
N VAL A 388 1.99 -30.35 5.80
CA VAL A 388 0.64 -29.93 6.18
C VAL A 388 0.69 -28.65 7.02
N ASN A 389 1.59 -28.58 8.01
CA ASN A 389 1.76 -27.38 8.82
C ASN A 389 2.15 -26.16 7.97
N ASP A 390 3.12 -26.31 7.07
CA ASP A 390 3.56 -25.21 6.21
C ASP A 390 2.46 -24.76 5.25
N ARG A 391 1.65 -25.70 4.73
CA ARG A 391 0.47 -25.40 3.93
C ARG A 391 -0.57 -24.62 4.74
N ASP A 392 -0.90 -25.04 5.95
CA ASP A 392 -1.93 -24.40 6.77
C ASP A 392 -1.54 -22.97 7.15
N VAL A 393 -0.26 -22.74 7.49
CA VAL A 393 0.28 -21.40 7.72
C VAL A 393 0.16 -20.52 6.47
N MET A 394 0.49 -21.07 5.30
CA MET A 394 0.36 -20.36 4.03
C MET A 394 -1.08 -20.02 3.71
N LEU A 395 -2.01 -20.97 3.86
CA LEU A 395 -3.44 -20.75 3.64
C LEU A 395 -4.02 -19.73 4.62
N GLY A 396 -3.61 -19.76 5.89
CA GLY A 396 -4.00 -18.77 6.88
C GLY A 396 -3.60 -17.36 6.47
N PHE A 397 -2.38 -17.18 5.96
CA PHE A 397 -1.92 -15.89 5.45
C PHE A 397 -2.59 -15.46 4.15
N VAL A 398 -2.72 -16.37 3.18
CA VAL A 398 -3.49 -16.10 1.95
C VAL A 398 -4.90 -15.66 2.32
N GLY A 399 -5.53 -16.34 3.28
CA GLY A 399 -6.82 -15.96 3.86
C GLY A 399 -6.80 -14.56 4.46
N ALA A 400 -5.81 -14.21 5.28
CA ALA A 400 -5.67 -12.88 5.86
C ALA A 400 -5.44 -11.78 4.80
N VAL A 401 -4.57 -12.03 3.82
CA VAL A 401 -4.28 -11.07 2.74
C VAL A 401 -5.51 -10.86 1.87
N THR A 402 -6.19 -11.93 1.47
CA THR A 402 -7.37 -11.87 0.60
C THR A 402 -8.60 -11.27 1.29
N SER A 403 -8.74 -11.46 2.60
CA SER A 403 -9.88 -10.92 3.38
C SER A 403 -9.67 -9.50 3.89
N PHE A 404 -8.44 -9.10 4.23
CA PHE A 404 -8.16 -7.77 4.81
C PHE A 404 -7.44 -6.82 3.86
N LEU A 405 -6.31 -7.24 3.28
CA LEU A 405 -5.44 -6.32 2.53
C LEU A 405 -5.96 -6.05 1.12
N LEU A 406 -6.34 -7.11 0.43
CA LEU A 406 -6.72 -7.05 -0.99
C LEU A 406 -7.98 -6.19 -1.21
N PRO A 407 -9.05 -6.28 -0.40
CA PRO A 407 -10.20 -5.38 -0.53
C PRO A 407 -9.84 -3.91 -0.35
N VAL A 408 -8.94 -3.57 0.59
CA VAL A 408 -8.49 -2.20 0.84
C VAL A 408 -7.71 -1.65 -0.36
N LEU A 409 -6.79 -2.44 -0.93
CA LEU A 409 -6.04 -2.04 -2.12
C LEU A 409 -6.96 -1.83 -3.33
N TYR A 410 -7.98 -2.66 -3.49
CA TYR A 410 -8.96 -2.53 -4.58
C TYR A 410 -9.88 -1.32 -4.39
N ALA A 411 -10.33 -1.04 -3.16
CA ALA A 411 -11.08 0.16 -2.86
C ALA A 411 -10.25 1.43 -3.13
N TRP A 412 -8.96 1.43 -2.73
CA TRP A 412 -8.06 2.54 -3.05
C TRP A 412 -7.86 2.71 -4.56
N LEU A 413 -7.72 1.61 -5.30
CA LEU A 413 -7.61 1.66 -6.76
C LEU A 413 -8.89 2.24 -7.40
N GLY A 414 -10.06 1.84 -6.90
CA GLY A 414 -11.35 2.40 -7.29
C GLY A 414 -11.43 3.91 -7.06
N ALA A 415 -11.03 4.38 -5.88
CA ALA A 415 -11.01 5.80 -5.54
C ALA A 415 -10.07 6.60 -6.45
N CYS A 416 -8.87 6.07 -6.73
CA CYS A 416 -7.94 6.67 -7.68
C CYS A 416 -8.54 6.76 -9.09
N ALA A 417 -9.27 5.73 -9.55
CA ALA A 417 -9.95 5.74 -10.83
C ALA A 417 -11.07 6.79 -10.90
N ALA A 418 -11.83 6.97 -9.81
CA ALA A 418 -12.87 7.99 -9.71
C ALA A 418 -12.28 9.40 -9.80
N ILE A 419 -11.23 9.68 -9.03
CA ILE A 419 -10.51 10.97 -9.04
C ILE A 419 -9.94 11.26 -10.44
N LEU A 420 -9.28 10.27 -11.07
CA LEU A 420 -8.73 10.45 -12.42
C LEU A 420 -9.83 10.71 -13.45
N ARG A 421 -10.99 10.04 -13.33
CA ARG A 421 -12.13 10.27 -14.22
C ARG A 421 -12.71 11.66 -14.03
N GLN A 422 -12.89 12.11 -12.79
CA GLN A 422 -13.40 13.45 -12.49
C GLN A 422 -12.44 14.52 -12.99
N LEU A 423 -11.14 14.39 -12.70
CA LEU A 423 -10.11 15.29 -13.23
C LEU A 423 -10.10 15.32 -14.76
N ASN A 424 -10.32 14.18 -15.42
CA ASN A 424 -10.41 14.14 -16.88
C ASN A 424 -11.67 14.86 -17.40
N ALA A 425 -12.83 14.66 -16.76
CA ALA A 425 -14.07 15.35 -17.11
C ALA A 425 -13.91 16.87 -16.92
N ASP A 426 -13.38 17.31 -15.78
CA ASP A 426 -13.15 18.71 -15.45
C ASP A 426 -12.14 19.36 -16.40
N THR A 427 -11.09 18.62 -16.80
CA THR A 427 -10.09 19.10 -17.78
C THR A 427 -10.70 19.20 -19.18
N SER A 428 -11.52 18.23 -19.60
CA SER A 428 -12.19 18.24 -20.91
C SER A 428 -13.25 19.33 -21.03
N ALA A 429 -13.91 19.67 -19.92
CA ALA A 429 -14.88 20.76 -19.86
C ALA A 429 -14.20 22.13 -19.81
N SER A 430 -12.95 22.21 -19.34
CA SER A 430 -12.32 23.50 -19.04
C SER A 430 -11.47 24.09 -20.16
N LEU A 431 -10.81 23.35 -21.07
CA LEU A 431 -9.95 24.01 -22.09
C LEU A 431 -9.60 23.09 -23.30
N PHE A 432 -9.91 23.55 -24.51
CA PHE A 432 -9.38 23.04 -25.79
C PHE A 432 -8.05 23.75 -26.16
N ASP A 433 -7.01 23.60 -25.34
CA ASP A 433 -5.65 24.05 -25.69
C ASP A 433 -4.75 22.86 -26.09
N PRO A 434 -3.96 22.94 -27.18
CA PRO A 434 -3.18 21.82 -27.71
C PRO A 434 -2.10 21.26 -26.76
N GLU A 435 -1.63 22.03 -25.78
CA GLU A 435 -0.76 21.49 -24.72
C GLU A 435 -1.51 20.73 -23.61
N HIS A 436 -2.78 21.08 -23.35
CA HIS A 436 -3.62 20.43 -22.34
C HIS A 436 -4.03 19.00 -22.75
N SER A 437 -4.06 18.71 -24.06
CA SER A 437 -4.27 17.39 -24.65
C SER A 437 -3.36 16.28 -24.09
N LYS A 438 -2.07 16.57 -23.84
CA LYS A 438 -1.10 15.55 -23.40
C LYS A 438 -1.36 15.04 -21.98
N VAL A 439 -1.87 15.89 -21.09
CA VAL A 439 -2.14 15.53 -19.69
C VAL A 439 -3.49 14.84 -19.57
N ALA A 440 -4.52 15.33 -20.25
CA ALA A 440 -5.83 14.69 -20.32
C ALA A 440 -5.74 13.28 -20.95
N ASN A 441 -5.00 13.13 -22.07
CA ASN A 441 -4.77 11.80 -22.67
C ASN A 441 -4.05 10.84 -21.73
N ARG A 442 -3.09 11.31 -20.93
CA ARG A 442 -2.39 10.46 -19.95
C ARG A 442 -3.33 9.98 -18.85
N ALA A 443 -4.15 10.86 -18.29
CA ALA A 443 -5.15 10.47 -17.29
C ALA A 443 -6.17 9.48 -17.87
N HIS A 444 -6.62 9.70 -19.10
CA HIS A 444 -7.52 8.78 -19.81
C HIS A 444 -6.89 7.41 -20.04
N ILE A 445 -5.63 7.34 -20.48
CA ILE A 445 -4.90 6.07 -20.65
C ILE A 445 -4.75 5.35 -19.31
N THR A 446 -4.36 6.04 -18.23
CA THR A 446 -4.23 5.42 -16.91
C THR A 446 -5.59 4.90 -16.40
N ALA A 447 -6.67 5.66 -16.58
CA ALA A 447 -8.02 5.21 -16.24
C ALA A 447 -8.44 3.98 -17.08
N ALA A 448 -8.15 3.97 -18.38
CA ALA A 448 -8.43 2.84 -19.26
C ALA A 448 -7.64 1.59 -18.85
N VAL A 449 -6.38 1.73 -18.43
CA VAL A 449 -5.58 0.62 -17.90
C VAL A 449 -6.17 0.07 -16.61
N ILE A 450 -6.60 0.93 -15.68
CA ILE A 450 -7.26 0.49 -14.43
C ILE A 450 -8.55 -0.26 -14.76
N VAL A 451 -9.38 0.28 -15.66
CA VAL A 451 -10.62 -0.38 -16.10
C VAL A 451 -10.33 -1.74 -16.76
N GLY A 452 -9.30 -1.82 -17.61
CA GLY A 452 -8.89 -3.07 -18.25
C GLY A 452 -8.42 -4.13 -17.24
N ILE A 453 -7.61 -3.72 -16.25
CA ILE A 453 -7.18 -4.59 -15.15
C ILE A 453 -8.41 -5.06 -14.36
N SER A 454 -9.31 -4.14 -13.99
CA SER A 454 -10.55 -4.47 -13.29
C SER A 454 -11.42 -5.46 -14.06
N ILE A 455 -11.66 -5.25 -15.36
CA ILE A 455 -12.44 -6.19 -16.20
C ILE A 455 -11.78 -7.56 -16.27
N GLY A 456 -10.45 -7.62 -16.43
CA GLY A 456 -9.71 -8.89 -16.45
C GLY A 456 -9.87 -9.68 -15.15
N LEU A 457 -9.82 -8.98 -14.01
CA LEU A 457 -10.04 -9.55 -12.68
C LEU A 457 -11.48 -10.02 -12.45
N PHE A 458 -12.46 -9.40 -13.11
CA PHE A 458 -13.88 -9.76 -13.01
C PHE A 458 -14.37 -10.68 -14.14
N SER A 459 -13.49 -11.21 -14.97
CA SER A 459 -13.86 -12.08 -16.10
C SER A 459 -14.69 -13.30 -15.68
N LYS A 460 -14.44 -13.89 -14.51
CA LYS A 460 -15.25 -15.00 -13.98
C LYS A 460 -16.68 -14.59 -13.60
N VAL A 461 -16.87 -13.36 -13.08
CA VAL A 461 -18.20 -12.81 -12.76
C VAL A 461 -19.05 -12.66 -14.02
N LEU A 462 -18.41 -12.30 -15.15
CA LEU A 462 -19.09 -12.14 -16.45
C LEU A 462 -19.52 -13.47 -17.10
N HIS A 463 -18.89 -14.59 -16.75
CA HIS A 463 -19.18 -15.90 -17.35
C HIS A 463 -20.16 -16.74 -16.52
N GLU A 464 -20.18 -16.59 -15.19
CA GLU A 464 -20.97 -17.46 -14.29
C GLU A 464 -22.15 -16.75 -13.60
N GLY A 465 -22.29 -15.42 -13.74
CA GLY A 465 -23.56 -14.70 -13.57
C GLY A 465 -24.24 -14.65 -12.19
N VAL A 466 -23.71 -15.29 -11.13
CA VAL A 466 -24.48 -15.45 -9.88
C VAL A 466 -23.91 -14.73 -8.66
N GLU A 467 -22.61 -14.40 -8.58
CA GLU A 467 -22.07 -13.70 -7.40
C GLU A 467 -21.03 -12.62 -7.75
N PHE A 468 -21.26 -11.39 -7.30
CA PHE A 468 -20.22 -10.35 -7.34
C PHE A 468 -19.10 -10.74 -6.39
N SER A 469 -17.89 -10.93 -6.93
CA SER A 469 -16.70 -11.15 -6.10
C SER A 469 -16.59 -10.04 -5.04
N PRO A 470 -16.28 -10.34 -3.77
CA PRO A 470 -16.09 -9.33 -2.72
C PRO A 470 -15.10 -8.22 -3.12
N LEU A 471 -14.11 -8.56 -3.96
CA LEU A 471 -13.14 -7.61 -4.51
C LEU A 471 -13.75 -6.63 -5.51
N ALA A 472 -14.73 -7.10 -6.30
CA ALA A 472 -15.50 -6.26 -7.22
C ALA A 472 -16.34 -5.25 -6.44
N VAL A 473 -16.99 -5.70 -5.37
CA VAL A 473 -17.75 -4.83 -4.48
C VAL A 473 -16.84 -3.79 -3.83
N ALA A 474 -15.66 -4.18 -3.35
CA ALA A 474 -14.69 -3.25 -2.76
C ALA A 474 -14.19 -2.20 -3.78
N PHE A 475 -13.88 -2.60 -5.02
CA PHE A 475 -13.50 -1.68 -6.08
C PHE A 475 -14.62 -0.68 -6.41
N VAL A 476 -15.85 -1.17 -6.57
CA VAL A 476 -17.03 -0.32 -6.86
C VAL A 476 -17.32 0.62 -5.70
N ALA A 477 -17.22 0.15 -4.45
CA ALA A 477 -17.38 0.97 -3.26
C ALA A 477 -16.32 2.08 -3.19
N GLY A 478 -15.08 1.80 -3.59
CA GLY A 478 -14.04 2.82 -3.71
C GLY A 478 -14.29 3.80 -4.85
N TYR A 479 -14.74 3.32 -6.00
CA TYR A 479 -14.97 4.12 -7.21
C TYR A 479 -16.19 5.06 -7.08
N ALA A 480 -17.25 4.61 -6.41
CA ALA A 480 -18.48 5.36 -6.25
C ALA A 480 -18.89 5.45 -4.76
N SER A 481 -17.94 5.84 -3.90
CA SER A 481 -18.14 5.88 -2.44
C SER A 481 -19.43 6.58 -2.03
N ASP A 482 -19.72 7.75 -2.61
CA ASP A 482 -20.92 8.53 -2.27
C ASP A 482 -22.21 7.78 -2.60
N LYS A 483 -22.25 7.08 -3.74
CA LYS A 483 -23.41 6.30 -4.16
C LYS A 483 -23.52 5.00 -3.36
N PHE A 484 -22.39 4.41 -2.99
CA PHE A 484 -22.33 3.23 -2.15
C PHE A 484 -22.83 3.53 -0.73
N PHE A 485 -22.39 4.63 -0.10
CA PHE A 485 -22.93 5.06 1.19
C PHE A 485 -24.42 5.38 1.12
N ALA A 486 -24.90 6.06 0.07
CA ALA A 486 -26.33 6.28 -0.12
C ALA A 486 -27.13 4.97 -0.27
N PHE A 487 -26.53 3.92 -0.85
CA PHE A 487 -27.13 2.59 -0.90
C PHE A 487 -27.15 1.92 0.49
N ILE A 488 -26.06 1.97 1.24
CA ILE A 488 -25.99 1.46 2.61
C ILE A 488 -26.99 2.17 3.50
N ASP A 489 -27.10 3.50 3.44
CA ASP A 489 -28.07 4.28 4.21
C ASP A 489 -29.50 3.85 3.90
N ARG A 490 -29.83 3.63 2.62
CA ARG A 490 -31.13 3.08 2.22
C ARG A 490 -31.36 1.69 2.81
N LEU A 491 -30.35 0.81 2.76
CA LEU A 491 -30.44 -0.54 3.31
C LEU A 491 -30.60 -0.51 4.85
N VAL A 492 -29.89 0.37 5.54
CA VAL A 492 -30.02 0.58 6.98
C VAL A 492 -31.42 1.09 7.32
N THR A 493 -31.97 2.03 6.53
CA THR A 493 -33.34 2.52 6.77
C THR A 493 -34.43 1.49 6.48
N THR A 494 -34.19 0.53 5.58
CA THR A 494 -35.16 -0.54 5.29
C THR A 494 -35.07 -1.69 6.28
N VAL A 495 -33.87 -2.01 6.78
CA VAL A 495 -33.65 -3.09 7.76
C VAL A 495 -33.93 -2.62 9.19
N PHE A 496 -33.62 -1.36 9.49
CA PHE A 496 -33.90 -0.71 10.78
C PHE A 496 -34.84 0.49 10.55
N PRO A 497 -36.12 0.26 10.22
CA PRO A 497 -37.08 1.35 10.14
C PRO A 497 -37.10 2.04 11.50
N ALA A 498 -36.80 3.35 11.50
CA ALA A 498 -36.84 4.17 12.70
C ALA A 498 -38.21 3.96 13.36
N ARG A 499 -38.21 3.50 14.62
CA ARG A 499 -39.45 3.39 15.40
C ARG A 499 -40.13 4.76 15.34
N PRO A 500 -41.39 4.86 14.91
CA PRO A 500 -42.10 6.12 15.00
C PRO A 500 -42.08 6.53 16.47
N HIS A 501 -41.52 7.70 16.75
CA HIS A 501 -41.73 8.34 18.04
C HIS A 501 -43.24 8.56 18.19
N LEU A 502 -43.90 7.60 18.85
CA LEU A 502 -45.17 7.81 19.52
C LEU A 502 -44.92 8.82 20.65
N ARG A 503 -44.80 10.09 20.29
CA ARG A 503 -45.01 11.19 21.21
C ARG A 503 -46.44 11.65 21.00
N ALA A 504 -47.36 10.87 21.57
CA ALA A 504 -48.69 11.35 21.87
C ALA A 504 -48.56 12.56 22.81
N GLU A 505 -48.94 13.72 22.28
CA GLU A 505 -50.00 14.54 22.87
C GLU A 505 -49.86 14.93 24.34
N THR A 506 -49.45 16.17 24.58
CA THR A 506 -50.19 17.13 25.41
C THR A 506 -49.56 18.53 25.28
N ALA A 507 -50.12 19.37 24.40
CA ALA A 507 -49.96 20.81 24.46
C ALA A 507 -51.25 21.49 23.95
N PRO A 508 -51.92 22.33 24.77
CA PRO A 508 -53.19 22.96 24.39
C PRO A 508 -52.99 24.11 23.38
N PRO A 509 -54.05 24.50 22.65
CA PRO A 509 -53.96 25.44 21.54
C PRO A 509 -53.81 26.87 22.06
N VAL A 510 -52.71 27.54 21.71
CA VAL A 510 -52.61 28.99 21.83
C VAL A 510 -53.25 29.62 20.59
N THR A 511 -54.23 30.46 20.88
CA THR A 511 -55.13 31.13 19.96
C THR A 511 -54.41 32.09 19.02
N THR A 512 -54.89 32.08 17.79
CA THR A 512 -54.60 33.01 16.72
C THR A 512 -55.01 34.44 17.09
N LYS A 513 -54.08 35.40 16.98
CA LYS A 513 -54.43 36.81 16.79
C LYS A 513 -54.12 37.22 15.36
N LYS A 514 -55.17 37.18 14.55
CA LYS A 514 -55.32 37.77 13.23
C LYS A 514 -55.13 39.28 13.37
N THR A 515 -54.13 39.87 12.74
CA THR A 515 -54.12 41.30 12.45
C THR A 515 -54.12 41.46 10.93
N HIS A 516 -55.22 42.03 10.46
CA HIS A 516 -55.60 42.18 9.08
C HIS A 516 -55.41 43.66 8.72
N SER A 517 -54.52 43.96 7.78
CA SER A 517 -54.50 45.18 6.96
C SER A 517 -53.70 44.81 5.70
N ARG A 518 -54.27 44.42 4.55
CA ARG A 518 -55.21 45.08 3.64
C ARG A 518 -54.82 46.52 3.28
N VAL A 519 -53.93 46.66 2.29
CA VAL A 519 -53.98 47.59 1.15
C VAL A 519 -53.20 46.89 0.02
N GLU A 520 -53.86 46.07 -0.80
CA GLU A 520 -54.37 46.40 -2.15
C GLU A 520 -53.29 46.42 -3.24
N ALA A 521 -53.10 45.25 -3.86
CA ALA A 521 -52.71 45.14 -5.25
C ALA A 521 -53.97 45.23 -6.12
N ALA A 522 -54.04 46.24 -6.96
CA ALA A 522 -55.01 46.32 -8.06
C ALA A 522 -54.26 46.70 -9.34
N ARG A 523 -53.99 45.70 -10.19
CA ARG A 523 -54.27 45.73 -11.64
C ARG A 523 -53.55 44.59 -12.35
N ALA A 524 -54.35 43.62 -12.80
CA ALA A 524 -54.10 42.86 -14.01
C ALA A 524 -55.37 42.90 -14.86
N ALA A 525 -55.19 42.89 -16.18
CA ALA A 525 -56.17 42.71 -17.25
C ALA A 525 -57.09 43.89 -17.61
N GLN A 526 -56.62 44.71 -18.56
CA GLN A 526 -57.25 44.90 -19.87
C GLN A 526 -56.18 44.82 -20.95
#